data_AF-A0A957YXR2-F1
#
_entry.id   AF-A0A957YXR2-F1
#
_cell.length_a   1.000
_cell.length_b   1.000
_cell.length_c   1.000
_cell.angle_alpha   90.00
_cell.angle_beta   90.00
_cell.angle_gamma   90.00
#
_symmetry.space_group_name_H-M   'P 1'
#
loop_
_entity.id
_entity.type
_entity.pdbx_description
1 polymer ?
#
loop_
_entity_poly.entity_id
_entity_poly.type
_entity_poly.pdbx_seq_one_letter_code
_entity_poly.pdbx_strand_id
1 'polypeptide(L)' 'MARHQPPEVAFRWNQIALERADRVPDARVQPFYGSLYVNMGHSYEQMGDQAAAEHYYALAATFGVVH' A
#
# COMPACT_ATOMS: atom_id res chain seq x y z
N MET A 1 -14.04 -16.04 -9.76
CA MET A 1 -13.96 -16.36 -8.31
C MET A 1 -12.85 -15.51 -7.71
N ALA A 2 -13.21 -14.49 -6.92
CA ALA A 2 -12.24 -13.73 -6.15
C ALA A 2 -11.73 -14.64 -5.02
N ARG A 3 -10.41 -14.84 -4.93
CA ARG A 3 -9.83 -15.56 -3.80
C ARG A 3 -9.98 -14.66 -2.58
N HIS A 4 -10.92 -14.98 -1.68
CA HIS A 4 -11.00 -14.35 -0.35
C HIS A 4 -9.77 -14.80 0.43
N GLN A 5 -8.65 -14.09 0.26
CA GLN A 5 -7.49 -14.24 1.13
C GLN A 5 -7.75 -13.45 2.43
N PRO A 6 -7.32 -13.96 3.59
CA PRO A 6 -7.33 -13.19 4.82
C PRO A 6 -6.63 -11.83 4.62
N PRO A 7 -7.14 -10.73 5.19
CA PRO A 7 -6.57 -9.39 5.04
C PRO A 7 -5.07 -9.34 5.37
N GLU A 8 -4.62 -10.17 6.30
CA GLU A 8 -3.23 -10.29 6.75
C GLU A 8 -2.31 -10.85 5.66
N VAL A 9 -2.83 -11.73 4.79
CA VAL A 9 -2.07 -12.26 3.65
C VAL A 9 -1.87 -11.18 2.60
N ALA A 10 -2.92 -10.42 2.29
CA ALA A 10 -2.81 -9.28 1.39
C ALA A 10 -1.85 -8.21 1.95
N PHE A 11 -1.98 -7.90 3.23
CA PHE A 11 -1.09 -6.97 3.93
C PHE A 11 0.38 -7.40 3.83
N ARG A 12 0.69 -8.67 4.10
CA ARG A 12 2.06 -9.19 3.99
C ARG A 12 2.63 -9.02 2.57
N TRP A 13 1.83 -9.27 1.54
CA TRP A 13 2.29 -9.07 0.16
C TRP A 13 2.46 -7.59 -0.19
N ASN A 14 1.59 -6.71 0.31
CA ASN A 14 1.71 -5.27 0.14
C ASN A 14 2.99 -4.74 0.80
N GLN A 15 3.32 -5.21 2.01
CA GLN A 15 4.58 -4.88 2.69
C GLN A 15 5.80 -5.32 1.88
N ILE A 16 5.82 -6.58 1.41
CA ILE A 16 6.92 -7.10 0.59
C ILE A 16 7.07 -6.31 -0.72
N ALA A 17 5.96 -5.92 -1.33
CA ALA A 17 5.98 -5.14 -2.57
C ALA A 17 6.56 -3.73 -2.33
N LEU A 18 6.16 -3.07 -1.24
CA LEU A 18 6.69 -1.77 -0.85
C LEU A 18 8.19 -1.85 -0.54
N GLU A 19 8.62 -2.81 0.29
CA GLU A 19 10.04 -3.02 0.61
C GLU A 19 10.90 -3.28 -0.64
N ARG A 20 10.34 -3.97 -1.64
CA ARG A 20 11.04 -4.21 -2.91
C ARG A 20 11.11 -2.95 -3.75
N ALA A 21 10.04 -2.16 -3.79
CA ALA A 21 10.04 -0.87 -4.48
C ALA A 21 11.10 0.07 -3.87
N ASP A 22 11.22 0.10 -2.54
CA ASP A 22 12.21 0.92 -1.81
C ASP A 22 13.66 0.54 -2.13
N ARG A 23 13.91 -0.75 -2.44
CA ARG A 23 15.24 -1.26 -2.76
C ARG A 23 15.63 -1.06 -4.23
N VAL A 24 14.70 -0.68 -5.09
CA VAL A 24 14.99 -0.43 -6.51
C VAL A 24 15.50 1.02 -6.63
N PRO A 25 16.78 1.24 -6.99
CA PRO A 25 17.33 2.60 -7.13
C PRO A 25 16.81 3.34 -8.37
N ASP A 26 15.93 2.70 -9.14
CA ASP A 26 15.45 3.19 -10.41
C ASP A 26 14.18 4.03 -10.23
N ALA A 27 14.22 5.28 -10.68
CA ALA A 27 13.07 6.20 -10.61
C ALA A 27 11.82 5.69 -11.34
N ARG A 28 11.95 4.69 -12.23
CA ARG A 28 10.80 4.04 -12.90
C ARG A 28 9.86 3.34 -11.93
N VAL A 29 10.26 3.09 -10.68
CA VAL A 29 9.33 2.56 -9.67
C VAL A 29 8.41 3.62 -9.06
N GLN A 30 8.72 4.92 -9.21
CA GLN A 30 7.94 6.02 -8.61
C GLN A 30 6.45 5.99 -8.92
N PRO A 31 5.99 5.72 -10.17
CA PRO A 31 4.57 5.67 -10.48
C PRO A 31 3.79 4.58 -9.73
N PHE A 32 4.48 3.56 -9.20
CA PHE A 32 3.85 2.45 -8.48
C PHE A 32 3.66 2.74 -6.99
N TYR A 33 4.36 3.72 -6.42
CA TYR A 33 4.25 4.02 -4.99
C TYR A 33 2.85 4.47 -4.58
N GLY A 34 2.18 5.26 -5.41
CA GLY A 34 0.81 5.70 -5.11
C GLY A 34 -0.15 4.54 -4.88
N SER A 35 -0.14 3.53 -5.75
CA SER A 35 -0.99 2.35 -5.60
C SER A 35 -0.54 1.43 -4.46
N LEU A 36 0.78 1.31 -4.21
CA LEU A 36 1.30 0.57 -3.06
C LEU A 36 0.85 1.19 -1.73
N TYR A 37 0.87 2.52 -1.63
CA TYR A 37 0.41 3.22 -0.44
C TYR A 37 -1.10 3.13 -0.24
N VAL A 38 -1.91 3.21 -1.29
CA VAL A 38 -3.36 2.92 -1.18
C VAL A 38 -3.60 1.50 -0.67
N ASN A 39 -2.90 0.51 -1.22
CA ASN A 39 -3.06 -0.87 -0.80
C ASN A 39 -2.65 -1.09 0.66
N MET A 40 -1.61 -0.38 1.14
CA MET A 40 -1.23 -0.38 2.55
C MET A 40 -2.31 0.26 3.42
N GLY A 41 -2.82 1.43 3.04
CA GLY A 41 -3.89 2.10 3.77
C GLY A 41 -5.14 1.24 3.92
N HIS A 42 -5.57 0.60 2.83
CA HIS A 42 -6.72 -0.30 2.82
C HIS A 42 -6.49 -1.58 3.63
N SER A 43 -5.25 -2.07 3.71
CA SER A 43 -4.92 -3.17 4.62
C SER A 43 -5.03 -2.76 6.09
N TYR A 44 -4.55 -1.56 6.46
CA TYR A 44 -4.67 -1.07 7.84
C TYR A 44 -6.12 -0.77 8.24
N GLU A 45 -6.91 -0.23 7.32
CA GLU A 45 -8.34 0.00 7.52
C GLU A 45 -9.09 -1.32 7.80
N GLN A 46 -8.82 -2.38 7.01
CA GLN A 46 -9.40 -3.70 7.25
C GLN A 46 -8.95 -4.34 8.57
N MET A 47 -7.77 -3.99 9.09
CA MET A 47 -7.28 -4.42 10.40
C MET A 47 -7.77 -3.54 11.56
N GLY A 48 -8.50 -2.46 11.26
CA GLY A 48 -9.04 -1.51 12.25
C GLY A 48 -8.05 -0.46 12.74
N ASP A 49 -6.87 -0.34 12.11
CA ASP A 49 -5.87 0.68 12.44
C ASP A 49 -6.07 1.91 11.55
N GLN A 50 -7.03 2.74 11.94
CA GLN A 50 -7.41 3.94 11.19
C GLN A 50 -6.26 4.94 11.07
N ALA A 51 -5.44 5.10 12.11
CA ALA A 51 -4.34 6.06 12.12
C ALA A 51 -3.26 5.67 11.10
N ALA A 52 -2.92 4.38 11.02
CA ALA A 52 -2.02 3.88 9.99
C ALA A 52 -2.65 4.01 8.60
N ALA A 53 -3.94 3.71 8.44
CA ALA A 53 -4.64 3.85 7.16
C ALA A 53 -4.53 5.28 6.59
N GLU A 54 -4.87 6.28 7.41
CA GLU A 54 -4.79 7.69 7.05
C GLU A 54 -3.37 8.13 6.69
N HIS A 55 -2.36 7.65 7.44
CA HIS A 55 -0.96 7.93 7.12
C HIS A 55 -0.59 7.45 5.71
N TYR A 56 -0.96 6.22 5.34
CA TYR A 56 -0.66 5.66 4.03
C TYR A 56 -1.49 6.31 2.91
N TYR A 57 -2.74 6.68 3.15
CA TYR A 57 -3.51 7.45 2.17
C TYR A 57 -2.92 8.84 1.94
N ALA A 58 -2.43 9.51 2.98
CA ALA A 58 -1.72 10.78 2.84
C ALA A 58 -0.43 10.62 2.02
N LEU A 59 0.33 9.54 2.22
CA LEU A 59 1.50 9.23 1.39
C LEU A 59 1.09 8.99 -0.07
N ALA A 60 0.03 8.23 -0.33
CA ALA A 60 -0.48 8.00 -1.69
C ALA A 60 -0.85 9.31 -2.40
N ALA A 61 -1.44 10.27 -1.68
CA ALA A 61 -1.79 11.58 -2.22
C ALA A 61 -0.58 12.38 -2.70
N THR A 62 0.60 12.19 -2.09
CA THR A 62 1.85 12.81 -2.58
C THR A 62 2.30 12.31 -3.96
N PHE A 63 1.78 11.16 -4.39
CA PHE A 63 1.98 10.58 -5.73
C PHE A 63 0.80 10.84 -6.68
N GLY A 64 -0.14 11.72 -6.29
CA GLY A 64 -1.31 12.08 -7.09
C GLY A 64 -2.43 11.03 -7.09
N VAL A 65 -2.36 10.03 -6.21
CA VAL A 65 -3.43 9.03 -6.04
C VAL A 65 -4.29 9.44 -4.85
N VAL A 66 -5.54 9.79 -5.11
CA VAL A 66 -6.52 10.12 -4.08
C VAL A 66 -7.37 8.88 -3.80
N HIS A 67 -7.43 8.47 -2.54
CA HIS A 67 -8.25 7.37 -2.04
C HIS A 67 -9.56 7.91 -1.45
#